data_AF-A0A4Y8Z561-F1
#
_entry.id   AF-A0A4Y8Z561-F1
#
_cell.length_a   1.000
_cell.length_b   1.000
_cell.length_c   1.000
_cell.angle_alpha   90.00
_cell.angle_beta   90.00
_cell.angle_gamma   90.00
#
_symmetry.space_group_name_H-M   'P 1'
#
loop_
_entity.id
_entity.type
_entity.pdbx_description
1 polymer ?
#
loop_
_entity_poly.entity_id
_entity_poly.type
_entity_poly.pdbx_seq_one_letter_code
_entity_poly.pdbx_strand_id
1 'polypeptide(L)'
;MSRSADSNGGQHQVPPDLFAMTADIATRYGSAVAVHRDLLAQIASTPDSTHSDQRWPVDTNPLEGPSLLDAELKIHLRHSYQDAGDLGSFPTESNPVAVRIHVQAFAATYPDRASARADLLDAVTEVESEAWTRALLGDRWADHAYELVRDEHPSERVRVRMWFKQRIYVVLLGQDGEPTLAPDNFAFPRLWHCICSARKIRPQSASLAAHIERVGPFFDTDEIRDPNTDADGGWRVEVTGVDPADLTASAGDAARHLMRRVRLRGVIDSKFRATRVHIENDTARVYFLWAKNPNTFALSLRLPQSVDDLPGPPADTPGSLVAETFANWQENLRTGLLFWGTRTRMNDGALNVSWPEGGLQHDRAYYISNVPQHDKSGVWLAEAGLNIDKAVAAQSSGHLAAWLQAYVNNAAGRPFVAHAAARWDDDTTAVVDVVDSVPNTPTSVLTKLVHAITHALANSGARTIELHYVDDAFGAFGYIEHPDSEGTMHLDVTTMP
;
A
#
# COMPACT_ATOMS: atom_id res chain seq x y z
N MET A 1 -38.47 -41.22 -44.95
CA MET A 1 -37.73 -42.16 -44.07
C MET A 1 -37.48 -41.45 -42.76
N SER A 2 -38.33 -41.73 -41.78
CA SER A 2 -38.24 -41.24 -40.41
C SER A 2 -37.01 -41.85 -39.72
N ARG A 3 -36.21 -41.02 -39.04
CA ARG A 3 -35.26 -41.49 -38.03
C ARG A 3 -35.69 -40.99 -36.66
N SER A 4 -35.52 -41.90 -35.73
CA SER A 4 -36.10 -42.01 -34.39
C SER A 4 -35.71 -40.85 -33.48
N ALA A 5 -36.70 -40.39 -32.72
CA ALA A 5 -36.48 -39.62 -31.51
C ALA A 5 -35.99 -40.58 -30.42
N ASP A 6 -34.68 -40.63 -30.21
CA ASP A 6 -34.10 -41.33 -29.08
C ASP A 6 -34.23 -40.44 -27.83
N SER A 7 -35.12 -40.89 -26.96
CA SER A 7 -35.24 -40.66 -25.53
C SER A 7 -34.15 -39.78 -24.89
N ASN A 8 -34.54 -38.54 -24.57
CA ASN A 8 -33.99 -37.76 -23.47
C ASN A 8 -34.24 -38.50 -22.14
N GLY A 9 -33.35 -39.43 -21.82
CA GLY A 9 -33.11 -39.92 -20.47
C GLY A 9 -31.98 -39.11 -19.83
N GLY A 10 -32.10 -37.78 -19.83
CA GLY A 10 -31.21 -36.93 -19.06
C GLY A 10 -31.46 -37.22 -17.59
N GLN A 11 -30.59 -38.03 -16.99
CA GLN A 11 -30.47 -38.06 -15.53
C GLN A 11 -30.33 -36.60 -15.10
N HIS A 12 -31.29 -36.10 -14.32
CA HIS A 12 -31.07 -34.89 -13.54
C HIS A 12 -29.86 -35.18 -12.65
N GLN A 13 -28.67 -34.80 -13.10
CA GLN A 13 -27.50 -34.72 -12.23
C GLN A 13 -27.92 -33.77 -11.11
N VAL A 14 -28.03 -34.34 -9.90
CA VAL A 14 -28.21 -33.57 -8.69
C VAL A 14 -27.13 -32.48 -8.72
N PRO A 15 -27.49 -31.19 -8.60
CA PRO A 15 -26.49 -30.14 -8.61
C PRO A 15 -25.42 -30.47 -7.55
N PRO A 16 -24.13 -30.33 -7.89
CA PRO A 16 -23.05 -30.72 -6.99
C PRO A 16 -23.22 -30.04 -5.63
N ASP A 17 -23.15 -30.84 -4.58
CA ASP A 17 -23.36 -30.38 -3.20
C ASP A 17 -22.09 -29.72 -2.67
N LEU A 18 -22.14 -28.39 -2.55
CA LEU A 18 -21.07 -27.56 -1.99
C LEU A 18 -20.57 -28.09 -0.64
N PHE A 19 -21.48 -28.49 0.26
CA PHE A 19 -21.10 -28.93 1.60
C PHE A 19 -20.33 -30.25 1.56
N ALA A 20 -20.82 -31.21 0.77
CA ALA A 20 -20.15 -32.49 0.59
C ALA A 20 -18.76 -32.31 -0.04
N MET A 21 -18.63 -31.43 -1.05
CA MET A 21 -17.35 -31.13 -1.68
C MET A 21 -16.37 -30.47 -0.70
N THR A 22 -16.81 -29.46 0.05
CA THR A 22 -15.97 -28.80 1.06
C THR A 22 -15.49 -29.80 2.12
N ALA A 23 -16.37 -30.66 2.63
CA ALA A 23 -16.02 -31.66 3.62
C ALA A 23 -15.01 -32.69 3.08
N ASP A 24 -15.18 -33.14 1.84
CA ASP A 24 -14.27 -34.07 1.16
C ASP A 24 -12.87 -33.45 1.00
N ILE A 25 -12.79 -32.20 0.51
CA ILE A 25 -11.52 -31.48 0.35
C ILE A 25 -10.85 -31.27 1.71
N ALA A 26 -11.57 -30.76 2.71
CA ALA A 26 -11.03 -30.52 4.04
C ALA A 26 -10.50 -31.81 4.70
N THR A 27 -11.15 -32.94 4.44
CA THR A 27 -10.72 -34.25 4.95
C THR A 27 -9.48 -34.74 4.21
N ARG A 28 -9.47 -34.70 2.87
CA ARG A 28 -8.34 -35.19 2.06
C ARG A 28 -7.06 -34.36 2.25
N TYR A 29 -7.20 -33.06 2.47
CA TYR A 29 -6.08 -32.11 2.53
C TYR A 29 -5.88 -31.46 3.91
N GLY A 30 -6.46 -32.03 4.98
CA GLY A 30 -6.52 -31.40 6.30
C GLY A 30 -5.19 -30.87 6.84
N SER A 31 -4.09 -31.63 6.69
CA SER A 31 -2.76 -31.20 7.13
C SER A 31 -2.25 -29.97 6.37
N ALA A 32 -2.47 -29.92 5.05
CA ALA A 32 -2.03 -28.81 4.22
C ALA A 32 -2.90 -27.56 4.42
N VAL A 33 -4.21 -27.76 4.66
CA VAL A 33 -5.15 -26.71 5.03
C VAL A 33 -4.78 -26.08 6.38
N ALA A 34 -4.39 -26.88 7.38
CA ALA A 34 -3.99 -26.38 8.68
C ALA A 34 -2.77 -25.43 8.58
N VAL A 35 -1.73 -25.85 7.85
CA VAL A 35 -0.53 -25.02 7.60
C VAL A 35 -0.90 -23.69 6.94
N HIS A 36 -1.83 -23.70 5.97
CA HIS A 36 -2.28 -22.46 5.34
C HIS A 36 -3.01 -21.54 6.30
N ARG A 37 -3.87 -22.07 7.18
CA ARG A 37 -4.59 -21.24 8.15
C ARG A 37 -3.65 -20.60 9.16
N ASP A 38 -2.65 -21.34 9.64
CA ASP A 38 -1.62 -20.81 10.53
C ASP A 38 -0.84 -19.67 9.84
N LEU A 39 -0.48 -19.85 8.57
CA LEU A 39 0.18 -18.82 7.78
C LEU A 39 -0.68 -17.57 7.58
N LEU A 40 -1.97 -17.74 7.25
CA LEU A 40 -2.90 -16.63 7.07
C LEU A 40 -3.15 -15.87 8.38
N ALA A 41 -3.22 -16.56 9.52
CA ALA A 41 -3.30 -15.94 10.83
C ALA A 41 -2.03 -15.16 11.16
N GLN A 42 -0.85 -15.70 10.83
CA GLN A 42 0.42 -15.00 10.99
C GLN A 42 0.48 -13.73 10.14
N ILE A 43 0.04 -13.78 8.88
CA ILE A 43 -0.03 -12.63 7.97
C ILE A 43 -0.90 -11.52 8.59
N ALA A 44 -2.06 -11.85 9.15
CA ALA A 44 -2.94 -10.87 9.79
C ALA A 44 -2.30 -10.24 11.04
N SER A 45 -1.51 -11.01 11.80
CA SER A 45 -0.90 -10.56 13.06
C SER A 45 0.42 -9.78 12.92
N THR A 46 1.00 -9.68 11.71
CA THR A 46 2.33 -9.07 11.52
C THR A 46 2.20 -7.58 11.20
N PRO A 47 2.57 -6.66 12.11
CA PRO A 47 2.26 -5.22 11.97
C PRO A 47 3.04 -4.49 10.87
N ASP A 48 4.11 -5.10 10.35
CA ASP A 48 5.16 -4.41 9.57
C ASP A 48 5.34 -4.92 8.14
N SER A 49 4.41 -5.73 7.60
CA SER A 49 4.48 -6.10 6.18
C SER A 49 3.97 -4.97 5.28
N THR A 50 4.54 -3.77 5.39
CA THR A 50 4.36 -2.66 4.45
C THR A 50 5.10 -2.96 3.14
N HIS A 51 4.82 -4.11 2.53
CA HIS A 51 5.18 -4.38 1.15
C HIS A 51 4.02 -3.94 0.27
N SER A 52 4.11 -2.71 -0.22
CA SER A 52 3.12 -2.04 -1.05
C SER A 52 2.77 -2.73 -2.37
N ASP A 53 3.53 -3.76 -2.77
CA ASP A 53 3.34 -4.39 -4.07
C ASP A 53 3.63 -5.89 -4.04
N GLN A 54 2.70 -6.65 -3.45
CA GLN A 54 2.59 -8.08 -3.75
C GLN A 54 1.24 -8.35 -4.42
N ARG A 55 1.07 -7.76 -5.61
CA ARG A 55 0.13 -8.25 -6.65
C ARG A 55 0.50 -9.66 -7.15
N TRP A 56 1.51 -10.30 -6.56
CA TRP A 56 2.00 -11.62 -6.89
C TRP A 56 1.74 -12.59 -5.74
N PRO A 57 1.34 -13.83 -6.03
CA PRO A 57 1.21 -14.86 -5.00
C PRO A 57 2.58 -15.13 -4.36
N VAL A 58 2.60 -15.05 -3.03
CA VAL A 58 3.78 -15.26 -2.17
C VAL A 58 3.88 -16.72 -1.74
N ASP A 59 2.84 -17.50 -2.07
CA ASP A 59 2.67 -18.86 -1.59
C ASP A 59 3.78 -19.79 -2.10
N THR A 60 4.63 -20.23 -1.17
CA THR A 60 5.69 -21.21 -1.41
C THR A 60 5.21 -22.64 -1.24
N ASN A 61 3.97 -22.85 -0.76
CA ASN A 61 3.39 -24.16 -0.48
C ASN A 61 1.95 -24.26 -1.01
N PRO A 62 1.72 -24.06 -2.32
CA PRO A 62 0.36 -24.10 -2.87
C PRO A 62 -0.31 -25.46 -2.66
N LEU A 63 -1.64 -25.45 -2.59
CA LEU A 63 -2.44 -26.67 -2.52
C LEU A 63 -2.88 -27.10 -3.92
N GLU A 64 -2.58 -28.35 -4.30
CA GLU A 64 -2.95 -28.93 -5.59
C GLU A 64 -3.76 -30.23 -5.39
N GLY A 65 -4.79 -30.43 -6.21
CA GLY A 65 -5.58 -31.67 -6.22
C GLY A 65 -6.38 -31.85 -7.50
N PRO A 66 -6.99 -33.03 -7.74
CA PRO A 66 -7.88 -33.23 -8.87
C PRO A 66 -9.15 -32.40 -8.71
N SER A 67 -9.75 -31.99 -9.82
CA SER A 67 -11.13 -31.49 -9.79
C SER A 67 -12.07 -32.62 -9.36
N LEU A 68 -13.09 -32.25 -8.59
CA LEU A 68 -14.16 -33.14 -8.13
C LEU A 68 -15.28 -33.26 -9.17
N LEU A 69 -15.31 -32.39 -10.18
CA LEU A 69 -16.36 -32.33 -11.21
C LEU A 69 -15.86 -32.70 -12.60
N ASP A 70 -14.57 -32.52 -12.89
CA ASP A 70 -13.95 -32.84 -14.17
C ASP A 70 -12.63 -33.60 -13.98
N ALA A 71 -12.63 -34.89 -14.32
CA ALA A 71 -11.46 -35.75 -14.16
C ALA A 71 -10.25 -35.31 -15.02
N GLU A 72 -10.47 -34.51 -16.06
CA GLU A 72 -9.41 -33.98 -16.93
C GLU A 72 -8.76 -32.71 -16.36
N LEU A 73 -9.21 -32.22 -15.20
CA LEU A 73 -8.71 -31.02 -14.57
C LEU A 73 -8.02 -31.29 -13.23
N LYS A 74 -6.98 -30.51 -12.96
CA LYS A 74 -6.41 -30.29 -11.63
C LYS A 74 -6.69 -28.87 -11.17
N ILE A 75 -6.93 -28.72 -9.88
CA ILE A 75 -7.16 -27.47 -9.20
C ILE A 75 -5.89 -27.10 -8.43
N HIS A 76 -5.49 -25.84 -8.56
CA HIS A 76 -4.37 -25.24 -7.85
C HIS A 76 -4.85 -24.01 -7.08
N LEU A 77 -4.62 -24.03 -5.77
CA LEU A 77 -4.90 -22.93 -4.86
C LEU A 77 -3.60 -22.28 -4.42
N ARG A 78 -3.64 -20.96 -4.36
CA ARG A 78 -2.58 -20.12 -3.81
C ARG A 78 -3.20 -18.90 -3.16
N HIS A 79 -2.48 -18.27 -2.25
CA HIS A 79 -2.91 -17.00 -1.67
C HIS A 79 -1.99 -15.84 -2.04
N SER A 80 -2.53 -14.63 -1.95
CA SER A 80 -1.78 -13.38 -1.90
C SER A 80 -2.47 -12.44 -0.91
N TYR A 81 -1.79 -11.40 -0.46
CA TYR A 81 -2.38 -10.43 0.45
C TYR A 81 -1.90 -9.02 0.16
N GLN A 82 -2.62 -8.02 0.66
CA GLN A 82 -2.19 -6.64 0.69
C GLN A 82 -2.86 -5.89 1.83
N ASP A 83 -2.29 -4.75 2.21
CA ASP A 83 -2.96 -3.75 3.03
C ASP A 83 -4.28 -3.30 2.37
N ALA A 84 -5.35 -3.26 3.17
CA ALA A 84 -6.68 -2.85 2.76
C ALA A 84 -7.10 -1.48 3.30
N GLY A 85 -6.31 -0.84 4.15
CA GLY A 85 -6.63 0.42 4.82
C GLY A 85 -6.97 1.55 3.84
N ASP A 86 -6.35 1.56 2.66
CA ASP A 86 -6.64 2.52 1.58
C ASP A 86 -7.67 2.06 0.55
N LEU A 87 -8.25 0.89 0.75
CA LEU A 87 -9.30 0.36 -0.14
C LEU A 87 -10.70 0.75 0.33
N GLY A 88 -10.89 1.24 1.54
CA GLY A 88 -12.19 1.65 2.06
C GLY A 88 -12.06 2.33 3.42
N SER A 89 -13.19 2.67 4.03
CA SER A 89 -13.22 3.23 5.38
C SER A 89 -13.32 2.10 6.41
N PHE A 90 -12.38 2.06 7.33
CA PHE A 90 -12.31 1.06 8.39
C PHE A 90 -12.21 1.75 9.75
N PRO A 91 -12.63 1.08 10.85
CA PRO A 91 -12.42 1.59 12.19
C PRO A 91 -10.96 1.93 12.44
N THR A 92 -10.70 2.96 13.23
CA THR A 92 -9.33 3.33 13.61
C THR A 92 -8.62 2.13 14.24
N GLU A 93 -7.34 1.95 13.93
CA GLU A 93 -6.49 0.86 14.43
C GLU A 93 -6.83 -0.54 13.89
N SER A 94 -7.83 -0.70 13.00
CA SER A 94 -8.19 -2.03 12.51
C SER A 94 -7.13 -2.68 11.63
N ASN A 95 -6.22 -1.88 11.04
CA ASN A 95 -5.10 -2.29 10.17
C ASN A 95 -5.46 -3.47 9.25
N PRO A 96 -6.48 -3.32 8.39
CA PRO A 96 -7.10 -4.45 7.74
C PRO A 96 -6.20 -4.99 6.63
N VAL A 97 -6.18 -6.31 6.50
CA VAL A 97 -5.46 -7.02 5.44
C VAL A 97 -6.49 -7.69 4.53
N ALA A 98 -6.37 -7.48 3.21
CA ALA A 98 -7.11 -8.22 2.22
C ALA A 98 -6.34 -9.48 1.81
N VAL A 99 -6.84 -10.64 2.21
CA VAL A 99 -6.30 -11.94 1.80
C VAL A 99 -7.09 -12.45 0.60
N ARG A 100 -6.40 -12.75 -0.49
CA ARG A 100 -6.97 -13.29 -1.73
C ARG A 100 -6.62 -14.76 -1.88
N ILE A 101 -7.62 -15.58 -2.11
CA ILE A 101 -7.50 -16.99 -2.50
C ILE A 101 -7.71 -17.09 -4.01
N HIS A 102 -6.70 -17.57 -4.71
CA HIS A 102 -6.75 -17.76 -6.17
C HIS A 102 -6.99 -19.23 -6.47
N VAL A 103 -8.09 -19.53 -7.15
CA VAL A 103 -8.42 -20.87 -7.62
C VAL A 103 -8.19 -20.95 -9.13
N GLN A 104 -7.31 -21.85 -9.54
CA GLN A 104 -6.89 -22.03 -10.93
C GLN A 104 -7.10 -23.47 -11.37
N ALA A 105 -7.50 -23.68 -12.63
CA ALA A 105 -7.49 -24.99 -13.27
C ALA A 105 -6.38 -25.12 -14.31
N PHE A 106 -5.89 -26.34 -14.47
CA PHE A 106 -5.02 -26.74 -15.57
C PHE A 106 -5.28 -28.22 -15.91
N ALA A 107 -4.87 -28.65 -17.10
CA ALA A 107 -5.11 -30.01 -17.56
C ALA A 107 -4.40 -31.06 -16.69
N ALA A 108 -5.09 -32.15 -16.35
CA ALA A 108 -4.56 -33.25 -15.53
C ALA A 108 -3.39 -33.99 -16.20
N THR A 109 -3.20 -33.82 -17.51
CA THR A 109 -2.05 -34.32 -18.27
C THR A 109 -0.73 -33.68 -17.83
N TYR A 110 -0.78 -32.49 -17.22
CA TYR A 110 0.39 -31.89 -16.60
C TYR A 110 0.66 -32.51 -15.22
N PRO A 111 1.92 -32.81 -14.89
CA PRO A 111 2.26 -33.39 -13.59
C PRO A 111 1.99 -32.43 -12.44
N ASP A 112 2.16 -31.12 -12.66
CA ASP A 112 1.97 -30.06 -11.67
C ASP A 112 1.63 -28.71 -12.32
N ARG A 113 1.26 -27.73 -11.48
CA ARG A 113 1.00 -26.35 -11.91
C ARG A 113 2.19 -25.70 -12.64
N ALA A 114 3.43 -25.96 -12.22
CA ALA A 114 4.61 -25.33 -12.80
C ALA A 114 4.81 -25.74 -14.27
N SER A 115 4.52 -27.00 -14.57
CA SER A 115 4.59 -27.61 -15.89
C SER A 115 3.52 -27.06 -16.84
N ALA A 116 2.32 -26.72 -16.33
CA ALA A 116 1.27 -26.08 -17.11
C ALA A 116 1.63 -24.65 -17.57
N ARG A 117 2.56 -23.97 -16.89
CA ARG A 117 3.01 -22.59 -17.23
C ARG A 117 1.84 -21.61 -17.42
N ALA A 118 1.61 -21.14 -18.65
CA ALA A 118 0.54 -20.20 -19.01
C ALA A 118 -0.73 -20.90 -19.51
N ASP A 119 -0.70 -22.22 -19.66
CA ASP A 119 -1.83 -23.05 -20.11
C ASP A 119 -2.80 -23.35 -18.96
N LEU A 120 -3.30 -22.27 -18.36
CA LEU A 120 -4.42 -22.33 -17.43
C LEU A 120 -5.74 -22.37 -18.18
N LEU A 121 -6.74 -22.93 -17.52
CA LEU A 121 -8.09 -23.11 -18.04
C LEU A 121 -9.08 -22.30 -17.20
N ASP A 122 -9.91 -21.51 -17.87
CA ASP A 122 -11.07 -20.84 -17.26
C ASP A 122 -12.25 -21.81 -17.19
N ALA A 123 -12.04 -22.94 -16.50
CA ALA A 123 -12.96 -24.08 -16.49
C ALA A 123 -13.48 -24.43 -15.09
N VAL A 124 -12.96 -23.80 -14.02
CA VAL A 124 -13.42 -24.07 -12.66
C VAL A 124 -14.82 -23.49 -12.47
N THR A 125 -15.77 -24.37 -12.11
CA THR A 125 -17.14 -23.97 -11.81
C THR A 125 -17.22 -23.13 -10.52
N GLU A 126 -18.32 -22.40 -10.34
CA GLU A 126 -18.52 -21.55 -9.16
C GLU A 126 -18.56 -22.38 -7.88
N VAL A 127 -19.37 -23.43 -7.90
CA VAL A 127 -19.56 -24.34 -6.77
C VAL A 127 -18.25 -25.05 -6.38
N GLU A 128 -17.45 -25.50 -7.35
CA GLU A 128 -16.18 -26.15 -7.05
C GLU A 128 -15.15 -25.16 -6.50
N SER A 129 -15.00 -24.00 -7.12
CA SER A 129 -14.06 -22.98 -6.64
C SER A 129 -14.42 -22.46 -5.26
N GLU A 130 -15.71 -22.31 -4.95
CA GLU A 130 -16.18 -21.99 -3.61
C GLU A 130 -15.90 -23.14 -2.63
N ALA A 131 -16.11 -24.39 -3.02
CA ALA A 131 -15.85 -25.55 -2.16
C ALA A 131 -14.39 -25.62 -1.72
N TRP A 132 -13.47 -25.45 -2.67
CA TRP A 132 -12.02 -25.38 -2.43
C TRP A 132 -11.63 -24.20 -1.54
N THR A 133 -12.20 -23.03 -1.79
CA THR A 133 -11.96 -21.83 -0.98
C THR A 133 -12.45 -22.00 0.46
N ARG A 134 -13.65 -22.55 0.65
CA ARG A 134 -14.21 -22.84 1.97
C ARG A 134 -13.38 -23.86 2.73
N ALA A 135 -12.94 -24.92 2.07
CA ALA A 135 -12.08 -25.92 2.70
C ALA A 135 -10.78 -25.28 3.21
N LEU A 136 -10.17 -24.41 2.40
CA LEU A 136 -8.94 -23.69 2.78
C LEU A 136 -9.17 -22.72 3.94
N LEU A 137 -10.13 -21.80 3.81
CA LEU A 137 -10.38 -20.73 4.77
C LEU A 137 -11.06 -21.22 6.07
N GLY A 138 -11.84 -22.30 5.99
CA GLY A 138 -12.77 -22.71 7.04
C GLY A 138 -14.00 -21.80 7.10
N ASP A 139 -15.06 -22.30 7.74
CA ASP A 139 -16.38 -21.66 7.71
C ASP A 139 -16.34 -20.22 8.22
N ARG A 140 -15.58 -19.97 9.29
CA ARG A 140 -15.46 -18.66 9.93
C ARG A 140 -15.02 -17.56 8.95
N TRP A 141 -13.91 -17.78 8.25
CA TRP A 141 -13.36 -16.80 7.31
C TRP A 141 -14.11 -16.84 5.97
N ALA A 142 -14.48 -18.02 5.49
CA ALA A 142 -15.20 -18.15 4.23
C ALA A 142 -16.55 -17.44 4.27
N ASP A 143 -17.28 -17.50 5.39
CA ASP A 143 -18.54 -16.78 5.56
C ASP A 143 -18.40 -15.27 5.44
N HIS A 144 -17.20 -14.72 5.65
CA HIS A 144 -16.86 -13.30 5.46
C HIS A 144 -16.26 -12.99 4.09
N ALA A 145 -15.99 -13.99 3.26
CA ALA A 145 -15.39 -13.80 1.96
C ALA A 145 -16.35 -13.23 0.89
N TYR A 146 -15.76 -12.68 -0.17
CA TYR A 146 -16.40 -12.20 -1.39
C TYR A 146 -15.69 -12.82 -2.59
N GLU A 147 -16.43 -13.20 -3.62
CA GLU A 147 -15.86 -13.52 -4.92
C GLU A 147 -15.66 -12.24 -5.73
N LEU A 148 -14.46 -12.03 -6.28
CA LEU A 148 -14.19 -10.92 -7.20
C LEU A 148 -14.81 -11.21 -8.57
N VAL A 149 -15.61 -10.27 -9.06
CA VAL A 149 -16.29 -10.37 -10.35
C VAL A 149 -15.41 -9.77 -11.43
N ARG A 150 -15.10 -10.58 -12.44
CA ARG A 150 -14.29 -10.19 -13.61
C ARG A 150 -15.13 -9.32 -14.55
N ASP A 151 -14.45 -8.45 -15.28
CA ASP A 151 -15.02 -7.77 -16.45
C ASP A 151 -15.60 -8.81 -17.43
N GLU A 152 -16.84 -8.63 -17.83
CA GLU A 152 -17.56 -9.50 -18.77
C GLU A 152 -17.08 -9.31 -20.22
N HIS A 153 -16.51 -8.15 -20.53
CA HIS A 153 -16.10 -7.77 -21.88
C HIS A 153 -14.59 -7.46 -21.96
N PRO A 154 -13.71 -8.34 -21.47
CA PRO A 154 -12.28 -8.12 -21.51
C PRO A 154 -11.80 -8.16 -22.97
N SER A 155 -10.80 -7.34 -23.28
CA SER A 155 -10.08 -7.43 -24.56
C SER A 155 -9.48 -8.83 -24.75
N GLU A 156 -9.27 -9.26 -26.00
CA GLU A 156 -8.64 -10.54 -26.32
C GLU A 156 -7.27 -10.70 -25.63
N ARG A 157 -6.47 -9.62 -25.64
CA ARG A 157 -5.18 -9.56 -24.94
C ARG A 157 -5.29 -9.86 -23.45
N VAL A 158 -6.38 -9.47 -22.81
CA VAL A 158 -6.65 -9.76 -21.39
C VAL A 158 -7.10 -11.20 -21.19
N ARG A 159 -8.01 -11.70 -22.05
CA ARG A 159 -8.55 -13.08 -21.96
C ARG A 159 -7.47 -14.15 -21.96
N VAL A 160 -6.41 -13.96 -22.76
CA VAL A 160 -5.31 -14.92 -22.87
C VAL A 160 -4.33 -14.87 -21.70
N ARG A 161 -4.41 -13.87 -20.80
CA ARG A 161 -3.50 -13.74 -19.66
C ARG A 161 -3.90 -14.70 -18.55
N MET A 162 -2.90 -15.34 -17.94
CA MET A 162 -3.10 -16.25 -16.81
C MET A 162 -3.85 -15.63 -15.64
N TRP A 163 -3.76 -14.31 -15.44
CA TRP A 163 -4.43 -13.62 -14.33
C TRP A 163 -5.95 -13.48 -14.51
N PHE A 164 -6.46 -13.64 -15.73
CA PHE A 164 -7.89 -13.60 -16.03
C PHE A 164 -8.54 -14.97 -15.86
N LYS A 165 -7.78 -16.06 -16.02
CA LYS A 165 -8.26 -17.46 -16.00
C LYS A 165 -8.33 -18.08 -14.58
N GLN A 166 -8.63 -17.26 -13.58
CA GLN A 166 -8.69 -17.70 -12.18
C GLN A 166 -9.90 -17.06 -11.50
N ARG A 167 -10.50 -17.79 -10.58
CA ARG A 167 -11.51 -17.24 -9.66
C ARG A 167 -10.80 -16.78 -8.41
N ILE A 168 -11.19 -15.63 -7.89
CA ILE A 168 -10.51 -15.00 -6.76
C ILE A 168 -11.54 -14.72 -5.69
N TYR A 169 -11.29 -15.23 -4.50
CA TYR A 169 -12.06 -14.92 -3.31
C TYR A 169 -11.22 -14.03 -2.41
N VAL A 170 -11.83 -13.03 -1.80
CA VAL A 170 -11.17 -12.14 -0.84
C VAL A 170 -11.86 -12.23 0.51
N VAL A 171 -11.07 -12.32 1.57
CA VAL A 171 -11.51 -12.11 2.95
C VAL A 171 -10.73 -10.94 3.54
N LEU A 172 -11.38 -10.11 4.32
CA LEU A 172 -10.76 -9.01 5.04
C LEU A 172 -10.55 -9.44 6.48
N LEU A 173 -9.32 -9.30 6.97
CA LEU A 173 -8.94 -9.67 8.33
C LEU A 173 -8.45 -8.42 9.08
N GLY A 174 -8.88 -8.27 10.34
CA GLY A 174 -8.26 -7.32 11.26
C GLY A 174 -6.90 -7.81 11.76
N GLN A 175 -6.20 -6.96 12.51
CA GLN A 175 -4.88 -7.26 13.09
C GLN A 175 -4.89 -8.46 14.07
N ASP A 176 -6.04 -8.77 14.66
CA ASP A 176 -6.27 -9.94 15.51
C ASP A 176 -6.60 -11.22 14.72
N GLY A 177 -6.64 -11.15 13.38
CA GLY A 177 -7.02 -12.25 12.51
C GLY A 177 -8.53 -12.48 12.43
N GLU A 178 -9.34 -11.61 13.03
CA GLU A 178 -10.79 -11.70 12.97
C GLU A 178 -11.30 -11.24 11.60
N PRO A 179 -12.19 -12.02 10.96
CA PRO A 179 -12.74 -11.62 9.68
C PRO A 179 -13.77 -10.51 9.85
N THR A 180 -13.83 -9.60 8.89
CA THR A 180 -14.84 -8.54 8.83
C THR A 180 -15.51 -8.48 7.46
N LEU A 181 -16.73 -7.94 7.40
CA LEU A 181 -17.36 -7.59 6.14
C LEU A 181 -16.58 -6.44 5.48
N ALA A 182 -16.71 -6.28 4.17
CA ALA A 182 -16.18 -5.11 3.49
C ALA A 182 -17.03 -3.87 3.82
N PRO A 183 -16.42 -2.68 3.90
CA PRO A 183 -17.17 -1.44 3.96
C PRO A 183 -17.97 -1.22 2.67
N ASP A 184 -19.07 -0.48 2.77
CA ASP A 184 -19.91 -0.10 1.63
C ASP A 184 -19.19 0.74 0.56
N ASN A 185 -18.11 1.45 0.94
CA ASN A 185 -17.24 2.22 0.05
C ASN A 185 -15.95 1.48 -0.36
N PHE A 186 -15.92 0.15 -0.25
CA PHE A 186 -14.73 -0.63 -0.56
C PHE A 186 -14.43 -0.72 -2.08
N ALA A 187 -13.19 -0.41 -2.46
CA ALA A 187 -12.69 -0.34 -3.82
C ALA A 187 -12.20 -1.72 -4.35
N PHE A 188 -13.11 -2.67 -4.53
CA PHE A 188 -12.81 -4.01 -5.08
C PHE A 188 -11.98 -4.03 -6.38
N PRO A 189 -12.19 -3.13 -7.37
CA PRO A 189 -11.38 -3.10 -8.60
C PRO A 189 -9.88 -2.92 -8.38
N ARG A 190 -9.46 -2.46 -7.20
CA ARG A 190 -8.04 -2.29 -6.85
C ARG A 190 -7.39 -3.54 -6.26
N LEU A 191 -8.17 -4.57 -5.95
CA LEU A 191 -7.63 -5.83 -5.41
C LEU A 191 -6.98 -6.70 -6.48
N TRP A 192 -7.40 -6.60 -7.75
CA TRP A 192 -6.85 -7.40 -8.82
C TRP A 192 -7.17 -6.82 -10.21
N HIS A 193 -6.39 -7.19 -11.21
CA HIS A 193 -6.59 -6.74 -12.59
C HIS A 193 -7.92 -7.24 -13.17
N CYS A 194 -8.61 -6.37 -13.92
CA CYS A 194 -9.84 -6.69 -14.64
C CYS A 194 -11.00 -7.13 -13.74
N ILE A 195 -11.01 -6.67 -12.48
CA ILE A 195 -12.13 -6.81 -11.56
C ILE A 195 -13.00 -5.55 -11.65
N CYS A 196 -14.30 -5.74 -11.75
CA CYS A 196 -15.28 -4.65 -11.79
C CYS A 196 -16.04 -4.49 -10.48
N SER A 197 -16.23 -5.58 -9.73
CA SER A 197 -17.00 -5.60 -8.49
C SER A 197 -16.68 -6.85 -7.68
N ALA A 198 -17.41 -7.08 -6.59
CA ALA A 198 -17.38 -8.34 -5.87
C ALA A 198 -18.78 -8.77 -5.45
N ARG A 199 -18.96 -10.08 -5.34
CA ARG A 199 -20.19 -10.73 -4.91
C ARG A 199 -19.94 -11.41 -3.57
N LYS A 200 -20.81 -11.16 -2.59
CA LYS A 200 -20.77 -11.82 -1.30
C LYS A 200 -21.09 -13.31 -1.45
N ILE A 201 -20.23 -14.20 -0.96
CA ILE A 201 -20.57 -15.63 -0.92
C ILE A 201 -21.57 -15.88 0.21
N ARG A 202 -22.47 -16.85 0.03
CA ARG A 202 -23.56 -17.09 0.98
C ARG A 202 -23.01 -17.62 2.31
N PRO A 203 -23.19 -16.94 3.45
CA PRO A 203 -22.69 -17.45 4.72
C PRO A 203 -23.44 -18.72 5.14
N GLN A 204 -22.74 -19.65 5.78
CA GLN A 204 -23.31 -20.84 6.41
C GLN A 204 -23.76 -20.57 7.84
N SER A 205 -23.11 -19.61 8.52
CA SER A 205 -23.54 -19.08 9.81
C SER A 205 -24.92 -18.44 9.70
N ALA A 206 -25.89 -19.00 10.42
CA ALA A 206 -27.26 -18.49 10.46
C ALA A 206 -27.33 -17.04 11.00
N SER A 207 -26.49 -16.69 11.96
CA SER A 207 -26.45 -15.34 12.52
C SER A 207 -25.93 -14.32 11.51
N LEU A 208 -24.87 -14.65 10.77
CA LEU A 208 -24.35 -13.76 9.74
C LEU A 208 -25.29 -13.68 8.53
N ALA A 209 -25.92 -14.80 8.15
CA ALA A 209 -26.93 -14.83 7.09
C ALA A 209 -28.09 -13.87 7.41
N ALA A 210 -28.66 -13.97 8.63
CA ALA A 210 -29.74 -13.10 9.08
C ALA A 210 -29.29 -11.63 9.18
N HIS A 211 -28.04 -11.38 9.59
CA HIS A 211 -27.49 -10.03 9.60
C HIS A 211 -27.43 -9.44 8.19
N ILE A 212 -26.83 -10.16 7.23
CA ILE A 212 -26.69 -9.72 5.84
C ILE A 212 -28.04 -9.51 5.17
N GLU A 213 -29.03 -10.36 5.45
CA GLU A 213 -30.40 -10.19 4.95
C GLU A 213 -31.03 -8.89 5.47
N ARG A 214 -30.72 -8.49 6.70
CA ARG A 214 -31.27 -7.30 7.34
C ARG A 214 -30.60 -6.00 6.90
N VAL A 215 -29.26 -5.98 6.80
CA VAL A 215 -28.49 -4.72 6.58
C VAL A 215 -27.70 -4.67 5.28
N GLY A 216 -27.63 -5.78 4.55
CA GLY A 216 -26.81 -5.91 3.35
C GLY A 216 -25.45 -6.58 3.60
N PRO A 217 -24.71 -6.87 2.53
CA PRO A 217 -23.47 -7.63 2.58
C PRO A 217 -22.25 -6.78 2.96
N PHE A 218 -22.43 -5.50 3.28
CA PHE A 218 -21.39 -4.55 3.62
C PHE A 218 -21.73 -3.90 4.96
N PHE A 219 -20.72 -3.44 5.70
CA PHE A 219 -20.97 -2.62 6.87
C PHE A 219 -20.99 -1.13 6.49
N ASP A 220 -21.83 -0.37 7.18
CA ASP A 220 -22.01 1.07 6.97
C ASP A 220 -20.79 1.87 7.44
N THR A 221 -20.34 2.81 6.62
CA THR A 221 -19.17 3.64 6.92
C THR A 221 -19.47 5.08 7.32
N ASP A 222 -20.73 5.52 7.32
CA ASP A 222 -21.07 6.94 7.46
C ASP A 222 -20.51 7.58 8.75
N GLU A 223 -20.44 6.83 9.86
CA GLU A 223 -19.92 7.33 11.14
C GLU A 223 -18.39 7.25 11.27
N ILE A 224 -17.70 6.47 10.43
CA ILE A 224 -16.25 6.20 10.53
C ILE A 224 -15.45 6.72 9.32
N ARG A 225 -16.13 7.27 8.31
CA ARG A 225 -15.51 7.77 7.09
C ARG A 225 -14.60 8.96 7.39
N ASP A 226 -13.42 9.00 6.75
CA ASP A 226 -12.53 10.16 6.86
C ASP A 226 -13.28 11.41 6.33
N PRO A 227 -13.36 12.51 7.09
CA PRO A 227 -14.11 13.71 6.69
C PRO A 227 -13.58 14.34 5.38
N ASN A 228 -12.36 14.00 4.97
CA ASN A 228 -11.73 14.44 3.73
C ASN A 228 -12.04 13.52 2.54
N THR A 229 -12.96 12.57 2.67
CA THR A 229 -13.39 11.69 1.58
C THR A 229 -14.82 11.96 1.14
N ASP A 230 -15.12 11.58 -0.10
CA ASP A 230 -16.49 11.52 -0.61
C ASP A 230 -17.13 10.17 -0.24
N ALA A 231 -18.43 10.01 -0.48
CA ALA A 231 -19.15 8.79 -0.14
C ALA A 231 -18.61 7.52 -0.83
N ASP A 232 -17.93 7.69 -1.98
CA ASP A 232 -17.24 6.61 -2.70
C ASP A 232 -15.90 6.19 -2.06
N GLY A 233 -15.51 6.80 -0.94
CA GLY A 233 -14.26 6.55 -0.22
C GLY A 233 -13.03 7.20 -0.86
N GLY A 234 -13.18 7.90 -1.98
CA GLY A 234 -12.10 8.67 -2.61
C GLY A 234 -11.82 9.97 -1.87
N TRP A 235 -10.59 10.48 -1.97
CA TRP A 235 -10.24 11.81 -1.47
C TRP A 235 -11.14 12.87 -2.11
N ARG A 236 -11.65 13.77 -1.28
CA ARG A 236 -12.29 15.01 -1.72
C ARG A 236 -11.19 15.96 -2.17
N VAL A 237 -11.16 16.23 -3.46
CA VAL A 237 -10.10 17.05 -4.08
C VAL A 237 -10.74 18.26 -4.74
N GLU A 238 -10.35 19.45 -4.27
CA GLU A 238 -10.75 20.70 -4.90
C GLU A 238 -10.09 20.84 -6.28
N VAL A 239 -10.82 21.30 -7.29
CA VAL A 239 -10.28 21.54 -8.64
C VAL A 239 -10.40 23.02 -8.94
N THR A 240 -9.27 23.64 -9.30
CA THR A 240 -9.16 25.09 -9.53
C THR A 240 -8.35 25.36 -10.80
N GLY A 241 -8.43 26.60 -11.31
CA GLY A 241 -7.71 27.02 -12.52
C GLY A 241 -8.55 26.84 -13.79
N VAL A 242 -7.89 26.52 -14.91
CA VAL A 242 -8.53 26.35 -16.22
C VAL A 242 -9.35 25.06 -16.26
N ASP A 243 -10.56 25.11 -16.84
CA ASP A 243 -11.38 23.91 -17.05
C ASP A 243 -10.67 22.96 -18.05
N PRO A 244 -10.54 21.66 -17.75
CA PRO A 244 -10.01 20.69 -18.71
C PRO A 244 -10.70 20.68 -20.08
N ALA A 245 -11.94 21.17 -20.18
CA ALA A 245 -12.67 21.33 -21.44
C ALA A 245 -12.12 22.48 -22.32
N ASP A 246 -11.46 23.47 -21.73
CA ASP A 246 -10.89 24.62 -22.42
C ASP A 246 -9.42 24.40 -22.87
N LEU A 247 -8.83 23.26 -22.48
CA LEU A 247 -7.48 22.86 -22.87
C LEU A 247 -7.45 22.21 -24.27
N THR A 248 -6.26 21.99 -24.80
CA THR A 248 -6.11 21.09 -25.97
C THR A 248 -6.62 19.69 -25.64
N ALA A 249 -7.01 18.90 -26.65
CA ALA A 249 -7.55 17.57 -26.43
C ALA A 249 -6.61 16.67 -25.58
N SER A 250 -5.30 16.70 -25.86
CA SER A 250 -4.30 15.92 -25.13
C SER A 250 -4.13 16.40 -23.68
N ALA A 251 -4.09 17.71 -23.45
CA ALA A 251 -3.94 18.29 -22.12
C ALA A 251 -5.21 18.07 -21.27
N GLY A 252 -6.39 18.27 -21.86
CA GLY A 252 -7.68 18.03 -21.24
C GLY A 252 -7.89 16.55 -20.88
N ASP A 253 -7.47 15.63 -21.76
CA ASP A 253 -7.48 14.19 -21.46
C ASP A 253 -6.56 13.84 -20.29
N ALA A 254 -5.32 14.33 -20.30
CA ALA A 254 -4.36 14.12 -19.21
C ALA A 254 -4.89 14.69 -17.88
N ALA A 255 -5.44 15.90 -17.89
CA ALA A 255 -6.03 16.54 -16.72
C ALA A 255 -7.21 15.73 -16.15
N ARG A 256 -8.13 15.25 -17.00
CA ARG A 256 -9.24 14.39 -16.57
C ARG A 256 -8.77 13.04 -16.01
N HIS A 257 -7.70 12.48 -16.55
CA HIS A 257 -7.07 11.27 -15.98
C HIS A 257 -6.41 11.55 -14.63
N LEU A 258 -5.69 12.66 -14.50
CA LEU A 258 -5.08 13.12 -13.25
C LEU A 258 -6.13 13.30 -12.16
N MET A 259 -7.19 14.08 -12.43
CA MET A 259 -8.27 14.38 -11.49
C MET A 259 -8.98 13.13 -10.99
N ARG A 260 -9.24 12.15 -11.87
CA ARG A 260 -9.87 10.88 -11.45
C ARG A 260 -8.92 10.05 -10.60
N ARG A 261 -7.65 9.97 -10.98
CA ARG A 261 -6.69 9.08 -10.33
C ARG A 261 -6.24 9.61 -8.98
N VAL A 262 -6.07 10.92 -8.83
CA VAL A 262 -5.60 11.54 -7.58
C VAL A 262 -6.60 11.42 -6.42
N ARG A 263 -7.90 11.24 -6.73
CA ARG A 263 -8.93 10.91 -5.72
C ARG A 263 -8.75 9.52 -5.11
N LEU A 264 -8.02 8.61 -5.76
CA LEU A 264 -7.85 7.25 -5.28
C LEU A 264 -6.87 7.22 -4.08
N ARG A 265 -7.35 6.80 -2.91
CA ARG A 265 -6.52 6.66 -1.70
C ARG A 265 -5.37 5.69 -1.91
N GLY A 266 -4.17 5.99 -1.42
CA GLY A 266 -3.01 5.09 -1.56
C GLY A 266 -2.55 4.84 -3.00
N VAL A 267 -3.03 5.59 -4.00
CA VAL A 267 -2.63 5.41 -5.40
C VAL A 267 -1.19 5.84 -5.68
N ILE A 268 -0.68 6.79 -4.88
CA ILE A 268 0.71 7.21 -4.85
C ILE A 268 1.36 6.60 -3.60
N ASP A 269 0.84 6.92 -2.42
CA ASP A 269 1.28 6.36 -1.15
C ASP A 269 0.16 6.48 -0.11
N SER A 270 0.15 5.65 0.93
CA SER A 270 -0.84 5.73 2.01
C SER A 270 -0.70 7.02 2.82
N LYS A 271 0.50 7.60 2.85
CA LYS A 271 0.78 8.91 3.47
C LYS A 271 0.36 10.09 2.59
N PHE A 272 0.03 9.85 1.32
CA PHE A 272 -0.31 10.89 0.36
C PHE A 272 -1.81 11.18 0.38
N ARG A 273 -2.19 12.32 0.97
CA ARG A 273 -3.57 12.80 0.98
C ARG A 273 -3.72 14.01 0.06
N ALA A 274 -4.27 13.78 -1.12
CA ALA A 274 -4.54 14.86 -2.08
C ALA A 274 -5.63 15.80 -1.55
N THR A 275 -5.45 17.11 -1.74
CA THR A 275 -6.40 18.13 -1.28
C THR A 275 -6.88 19.03 -2.41
N ARG A 276 -6.03 19.35 -3.38
CA ARG A 276 -6.36 20.23 -4.50
C ARG A 276 -5.59 19.88 -5.76
N VAL A 277 -6.21 20.07 -6.93
CA VAL A 277 -5.56 20.14 -8.23
C VAL A 277 -5.76 21.55 -8.79
N HIS A 278 -4.67 22.20 -9.18
CA HIS A 278 -4.70 23.49 -9.85
C HIS A 278 -4.16 23.33 -11.27
N ILE A 279 -4.93 23.76 -12.26
CA ILE A 279 -4.56 23.66 -13.68
C ILE A 279 -4.29 25.04 -14.23
N GLU A 280 -3.08 25.25 -14.73
CA GLU A 280 -2.66 26.51 -15.35
C GLU A 280 -1.90 26.22 -16.64
N ASN A 281 -2.42 26.66 -17.78
CA ASN A 281 -1.81 26.50 -19.10
C ASN A 281 -1.44 25.03 -19.42
N ASP A 282 -0.14 24.73 -19.46
CA ASP A 282 0.41 23.40 -19.73
C ASP A 282 0.85 22.65 -18.47
N THR A 283 0.43 23.09 -17.28
CA THR A 283 0.86 22.50 -16.01
C THR A 283 -0.32 22.22 -15.10
N ALA A 284 -0.35 21.01 -14.53
CA ALA A 284 -1.24 20.66 -13.43
C ALA A 284 -0.42 20.49 -12.15
N ARG A 285 -0.82 21.18 -11.09
CA ARG A 285 -0.22 21.09 -9.76
C ARG A 285 -1.14 20.35 -8.82
N VAL A 286 -0.61 19.32 -8.16
CA VAL A 286 -1.31 18.51 -7.18
C VAL A 286 -0.82 18.90 -5.79
N TYR A 287 -1.73 19.42 -4.97
CA TYR A 287 -1.50 19.74 -3.58
C TYR A 287 -1.90 18.57 -2.70
N PHE A 288 -1.09 18.30 -1.68
CA PHE A 288 -1.30 17.18 -0.78
C PHE A 288 -0.73 17.44 0.61
N LEU A 289 -1.27 16.69 1.57
CA LEU A 289 -0.71 16.52 2.90
C LEU A 289 0.08 15.21 2.92
N TRP A 290 1.18 15.19 3.67
CA TRP A 290 2.07 14.04 3.75
C TRP A 290 2.21 13.55 5.19
N ALA A 291 1.76 12.32 5.45
CA ALA A 291 1.75 11.72 6.78
C ALA A 291 1.11 12.68 7.81
N LYS A 292 1.79 12.95 8.93
CA LYS A 292 1.36 13.92 9.95
C LYS A 292 2.04 15.28 9.81
N ASN A 293 2.81 15.51 8.74
CA ASN A 293 3.50 16.78 8.53
C ASN A 293 2.50 17.94 8.47
N PRO A 294 2.72 19.04 9.21
CA PRO A 294 1.77 20.15 9.24
C PRO A 294 1.77 20.98 7.94
N ASN A 295 2.74 20.81 7.04
CA ASN A 295 2.81 21.56 5.80
C ASN A 295 1.95 20.95 4.68
N THR A 296 1.45 21.82 3.81
CA THR A 296 0.92 21.44 2.50
C THR A 296 2.05 21.40 1.49
N PHE A 297 2.13 20.32 0.73
CA PHE A 297 3.11 20.11 -0.34
C PHE A 297 2.44 20.20 -1.70
N ALA A 298 3.25 20.44 -2.74
CA ALA A 298 2.79 20.41 -4.12
C ALA A 298 3.80 19.70 -5.04
N LEU A 299 3.27 18.88 -5.95
CA LEU A 299 4.00 18.29 -7.07
C LEU A 299 3.37 18.75 -8.38
N SER A 300 4.17 18.89 -9.43
CA SER A 300 3.71 19.40 -10.73
C SER A 300 3.86 18.33 -11.82
N LEU A 301 2.86 18.26 -12.69
CA LEU A 301 2.85 17.47 -13.92
C LEU A 301 2.70 18.43 -15.11
N ARG A 302 3.58 18.30 -16.10
CA ARG A 302 3.40 18.97 -17.39
C ARG A 302 2.35 18.23 -18.22
N LEU A 303 1.35 18.96 -18.69
CA LEU A 303 0.28 18.45 -19.54
C LEU A 303 0.73 18.48 -21.01
N PRO A 304 0.60 17.36 -21.74
CA PRO A 304 0.98 17.29 -23.16
C PRO A 304 0.02 18.16 -23.97
N GLN A 305 0.54 19.07 -24.79
CA GLN A 305 -0.29 19.95 -25.63
C GLN A 305 -0.76 19.23 -26.90
N SER A 306 0.00 18.24 -27.34
CA SER A 306 -0.29 17.37 -28.49
C SER A 306 0.20 15.93 -28.25
N VAL A 307 -0.12 15.02 -29.16
CA VAL A 307 0.39 13.63 -29.13
C VAL A 307 1.91 13.58 -29.25
N ASP A 308 2.52 14.53 -29.97
CA ASP A 308 3.97 14.59 -30.18
C ASP A 308 4.74 14.96 -28.91
N ASP A 309 4.07 15.53 -27.90
CA ASP A 309 4.67 15.84 -26.60
C ASP A 309 4.79 14.60 -25.68
N LEU A 310 4.17 13.49 -26.05
CA LEU A 310 4.16 12.27 -25.23
C LEU A 310 5.50 11.52 -25.36
N PRO A 311 6.14 11.10 -24.25
CA PRO A 311 7.48 10.49 -24.26
C PRO A 311 7.58 9.06 -24.86
N GLY A 312 6.53 8.57 -25.52
CA GLY A 312 6.45 7.20 -26.05
C GLY A 312 6.20 6.14 -24.96
N PRO A 313 6.09 4.85 -25.32
CA PRO A 313 5.74 3.80 -24.36
C PRO A 313 6.76 3.71 -23.21
N PRO A 314 6.33 3.55 -21.95
CA PRO A 314 4.96 3.26 -21.52
C PRO A 314 4.02 4.48 -21.34
N ALA A 315 4.47 5.71 -21.60
CA ALA A 315 3.74 6.97 -21.42
C ALA A 315 3.25 7.61 -22.74
N ASP A 316 2.84 6.79 -23.70
CA ASP A 316 2.40 7.15 -25.06
C ASP A 316 0.93 7.58 -25.19
N THR A 317 0.20 7.68 -24.08
CA THR A 317 -1.16 8.20 -24.04
C THR A 317 -1.31 9.15 -22.86
N PRO A 318 -2.25 10.12 -22.89
CA PRO A 318 -2.48 11.00 -21.74
C PRO A 318 -2.73 10.25 -20.42
N GLY A 319 -3.47 9.14 -20.47
CA GLY A 319 -3.73 8.31 -19.29
C GLY A 319 -2.50 7.54 -18.81
N SER A 320 -1.65 7.04 -19.71
CA SER A 320 -0.44 6.32 -19.35
C SER A 320 0.68 7.27 -18.86
N LEU A 321 0.75 8.50 -19.39
CA LEU A 321 1.60 9.56 -18.83
C LEU A 321 1.30 9.82 -17.36
N VAL A 322 0.02 9.97 -16.99
CA VAL A 322 -0.39 10.17 -15.59
C VAL A 322 -0.04 8.94 -14.74
N ALA A 323 -0.21 7.74 -15.28
CA ALA A 323 0.12 6.50 -14.60
C ALA A 323 1.62 6.41 -14.23
N GLU A 324 2.49 6.67 -15.20
CA GLU A 324 3.94 6.66 -15.03
C GLU A 324 4.40 7.79 -14.11
N THR A 325 3.78 8.97 -14.22
CA THR A 325 4.05 10.09 -13.30
C THR A 325 3.75 9.70 -11.85
N PHE A 326 2.61 9.05 -11.61
CA PHE A 326 2.23 8.62 -10.24
C PHE A 326 3.16 7.54 -9.71
N ALA A 327 3.57 6.58 -10.54
CA ALA A 327 4.56 5.57 -10.17
C ALA A 327 5.91 6.23 -9.80
N ASN A 328 6.32 7.24 -10.57
CA ASN A 328 7.53 8.00 -10.29
C ASN A 328 7.41 8.82 -8.99
N TRP A 329 6.27 9.49 -8.74
CA TRP A 329 6.02 10.19 -7.49
C TRP A 329 6.02 9.24 -6.29
N GLN A 330 5.38 8.08 -6.42
CA GLN A 330 5.36 7.02 -5.41
C GLN A 330 6.77 6.59 -5.03
N GLU A 331 7.59 6.21 -6.01
CA GLU A 331 8.96 5.78 -5.79
C GLU A 331 9.79 6.87 -5.10
N ASN A 332 9.74 8.09 -5.61
CA ASN A 332 10.55 9.19 -5.08
C ASN A 332 10.08 9.61 -3.68
N LEU A 333 8.78 9.72 -3.42
CA LEU A 333 8.27 10.09 -2.09
C LEU A 333 8.64 9.04 -1.04
N ARG A 334 8.58 7.75 -1.39
CA ARG A 334 8.99 6.65 -0.51
C ARG A 334 10.48 6.62 -0.22
N THR A 335 11.28 7.01 -1.21
CA THR A 335 12.74 7.10 -1.08
C THR A 335 13.20 8.46 -0.55
N GLY A 336 12.28 9.31 -0.09
CA GLY A 336 12.59 10.52 0.65
C GLY A 336 12.66 11.81 -0.18
N LEU A 337 11.88 11.93 -1.26
CA LEU A 337 11.83 13.16 -2.10
C LEU A 337 11.59 14.43 -1.28
N LEU A 338 10.82 14.37 -0.19
CA LEU A 338 10.63 15.52 0.68
C LEU A 338 11.92 15.94 1.42
N PHE A 339 12.84 15.01 1.62
CA PHE A 339 14.14 15.23 2.25
C PHE A 339 15.23 15.65 1.24
N TRP A 340 15.34 14.97 0.10
CA TRP A 340 16.42 15.24 -0.87
C TRP A 340 16.02 16.13 -2.05
N GLY A 341 14.72 16.37 -2.26
CA GLY A 341 14.21 17.24 -3.31
C GLY A 341 14.42 18.73 -3.00
N THR A 342 14.46 19.55 -4.04
CA THR A 342 14.40 21.00 -3.86
C THR A 342 12.98 21.37 -3.40
N ARG A 343 12.92 22.20 -2.36
CA ARG A 343 11.67 22.73 -1.82
C ARG A 343 11.67 24.23 -1.97
N THR A 344 10.57 24.75 -2.49
CA THR A 344 10.35 26.19 -2.60
C THR A 344 8.96 26.50 -2.10
N ARG A 345 8.87 27.34 -1.07
CA ARG A 345 7.58 27.85 -0.60
C ARG A 345 6.99 28.80 -1.63
N MET A 346 5.76 28.51 -2.05
CA MET A 346 5.00 29.31 -2.99
C MET A 346 4.20 30.41 -2.27
N ASN A 347 3.69 31.38 -3.04
CA ASN A 347 2.88 32.48 -2.50
C ASN A 347 1.58 32.03 -1.83
N ASP A 348 1.06 30.84 -2.18
CA ASP A 348 -0.10 30.23 -1.54
C ASP A 348 0.25 29.45 -0.26
N GLY A 349 1.52 29.52 0.17
CA GLY A 349 2.03 28.89 1.38
C GLY A 349 2.45 27.44 1.22
N ALA A 350 2.14 26.77 0.11
CA ALA A 350 2.53 25.36 -0.09
C ALA A 350 4.01 25.22 -0.46
N LEU A 351 4.62 24.10 -0.05
CA LEU A 351 5.98 23.73 -0.44
C LEU A 351 5.93 22.97 -1.77
N ASN A 352 6.34 23.64 -2.86
CA ASN A 352 6.54 22.95 -4.13
C ASN A 352 7.81 22.11 -4.05
N VAL A 353 7.67 20.81 -4.34
CA VAL A 353 8.77 19.86 -4.31
C VAL A 353 9.14 19.52 -5.74
N SER A 354 10.43 19.65 -6.07
CA SER A 354 10.96 19.31 -7.37
C SER A 354 12.20 18.45 -7.24
N TRP A 355 12.61 17.87 -8.36
CA TRP A 355 13.93 17.28 -8.47
C TRP A 355 15.01 18.31 -8.15
N PRO A 356 16.11 17.92 -7.49
CA PRO A 356 17.19 18.82 -7.17
C PRO A 356 17.86 19.35 -8.44
N GLU A 357 18.13 20.66 -8.45
CA GLU A 357 18.89 21.29 -9.53
C GLU A 357 20.31 20.71 -9.57
N GLY A 358 20.75 20.25 -10.75
CA GLY A 358 22.03 19.54 -10.90
C GLY A 358 21.99 18.03 -10.63
N GLY A 359 20.81 17.46 -10.38
CA GLY A 359 20.61 16.03 -10.15
C GLY A 359 20.95 15.61 -8.71
N LEU A 360 20.81 14.31 -8.43
CA LEU A 360 21.10 13.77 -7.10
C LEU A 360 22.60 13.87 -6.79
N GLN A 361 23.00 14.95 -6.12
CA GLN A 361 24.32 15.04 -5.48
C GLN A 361 24.31 14.22 -4.19
N HIS A 362 24.22 12.90 -4.33
CA HIS A 362 24.54 12.03 -3.23
C HIS A 362 26.04 12.08 -3.00
N ASP A 363 26.49 12.65 -1.89
CA ASP A 363 27.75 12.18 -1.33
C ASP A 363 27.52 10.72 -0.92
N ARG A 364 27.92 9.85 -1.86
CA ARG A 364 27.73 8.40 -1.83
C ARG A 364 28.67 7.74 -0.83
N ALA A 365 29.46 8.47 -0.03
CA ALA A 365 30.33 7.83 0.95
C ALA A 365 29.54 7.31 2.17
N TYR A 366 28.35 7.86 2.46
CA TYR A 366 27.56 7.53 3.64
C TYR A 366 26.07 7.41 3.34
N TYR A 367 25.39 6.54 4.08
CA TYR A 367 23.94 6.40 4.09
C TYR A 367 23.36 6.69 5.48
N ILE A 368 22.10 7.12 5.51
CA ILE A 368 21.30 7.29 6.72
C ILE A 368 20.11 6.33 6.64
N SER A 369 19.79 5.70 7.76
CA SER A 369 18.64 4.80 7.89
C SER A 369 18.04 4.91 9.29
N ASN A 370 16.81 4.41 9.45
CA ASN A 370 16.23 4.22 10.78
C ASN A 370 17.00 3.14 11.55
N VAL A 371 17.13 3.31 12.86
CA VAL A 371 17.50 2.23 13.77
C VAL A 371 16.28 1.31 13.90
N PRO A 372 16.40 0.00 13.61
CA PRO A 372 15.33 -0.95 13.86
C PRO A 372 14.90 -0.94 15.33
N GLN A 373 13.60 -0.96 15.59
CA GLN A 373 13.02 -0.86 16.93
C GLN A 373 12.71 -2.25 17.49
N HIS A 374 13.48 -2.69 18.48
CA HIS A 374 13.33 -3.95 19.21
C HIS A 374 14.15 -3.89 20.53
N ASP A 375 14.13 -4.98 21.31
CA ASP A 375 14.82 -5.13 22.59
C ASP A 375 16.35 -4.90 22.59
N LYS A 376 16.97 -4.93 21.40
CA LYS A 376 18.42 -4.77 21.18
C LYS A 376 18.74 -3.60 20.24
N SER A 377 17.83 -2.64 20.12
CA SER A 377 18.04 -1.44 19.30
C SER A 377 19.33 -0.72 19.69
N GLY A 378 20.14 -0.37 18.69
CA GLY A 378 21.33 0.46 18.87
C GLY A 378 22.55 -0.25 19.47
N VAL A 379 22.49 -1.53 19.85
CA VAL A 379 23.65 -2.26 20.42
C VAL A 379 24.89 -2.17 19.52
N TRP A 380 24.71 -2.28 18.19
CA TRP A 380 25.79 -2.14 17.22
C TRP A 380 26.36 -0.72 17.10
N LEU A 381 25.60 0.30 17.50
CA LEU A 381 26.08 1.69 17.59
C LEU A 381 26.96 1.86 18.82
N ALA A 382 26.57 1.27 19.95
CA ALA A 382 27.40 1.23 21.16
C ALA A 382 28.71 0.46 20.92
N GLU A 383 28.67 -0.66 20.19
CA GLU A 383 29.87 -1.39 19.75
C GLU A 383 30.80 -0.53 18.86
N ALA A 384 30.24 0.43 18.12
CA ALA A 384 31.00 1.40 17.34
C ALA A 384 31.54 2.57 18.19
N GLY A 385 31.22 2.61 19.48
CA GLY A 385 31.66 3.65 20.43
C GLY A 385 30.72 4.86 20.55
N LEU A 386 29.50 4.77 20.03
CA LEU A 386 28.48 5.84 20.12
C LEU A 386 27.65 5.71 21.41
N ASN A 387 27.29 6.83 22.02
CA ASN A 387 26.47 6.83 23.25
C ASN A 387 24.96 6.72 22.94
N ILE A 388 24.39 5.55 23.23
CA ILE A 388 22.97 5.26 22.97
C ILE A 388 22.06 5.46 24.18
N ASP A 389 22.58 5.81 25.36
CA ASP A 389 21.85 5.73 26.63
C ASP A 389 20.54 6.53 26.62
N LYS A 390 20.57 7.77 26.10
CA LYS A 390 19.38 8.61 25.99
C LYS A 390 18.35 8.04 25.02
N ALA A 391 18.79 7.49 23.89
CA ALA A 391 17.91 6.92 22.89
C ALA A 391 17.20 5.66 23.43
N VAL A 392 17.95 4.80 24.12
CA VAL A 392 17.41 3.61 24.81
C VAL A 392 16.46 4.00 25.94
N ALA A 393 16.77 5.06 26.70
CA ALA A 393 15.88 5.57 27.76
C ALA A 393 14.56 6.13 27.18
N ALA A 394 14.62 6.88 26.07
CA ALA A 394 13.45 7.36 25.36
C ALA A 394 12.59 6.20 24.81
N GLN A 395 13.23 5.17 24.25
CA GLN A 395 12.54 3.98 23.76
C GLN A 395 11.85 3.22 24.91
N SER A 396 12.57 3.00 26.01
CA SER A 396 12.08 2.24 27.18
C SER A 396 10.93 2.95 27.90
N SER A 397 10.87 4.28 27.82
CA SER A 397 9.78 5.07 28.40
C SER A 397 8.60 5.27 27.45
N GLY A 398 8.69 4.79 26.20
CA GLY A 398 7.64 4.97 25.19
C GLY A 398 7.57 6.37 24.56
N HIS A 399 8.57 7.23 24.79
CA HIS A 399 8.59 8.61 24.28
C HIS A 399 9.49 8.80 23.06
N LEU A 400 10.18 7.76 22.58
CA LEU A 400 11.03 7.87 21.39
C LEU A 400 10.21 8.31 20.17
N ALA A 401 10.59 9.44 19.58
CA ALA A 401 9.95 10.00 18.39
C ALA A 401 10.64 9.52 17.10
N ALA A 402 11.98 9.52 17.09
CA ALA A 402 12.77 9.04 15.97
C ALA A 402 14.18 8.61 16.42
N TRP A 403 14.75 7.60 15.77
CA TRP A 403 16.15 7.20 15.97
C TRP A 403 16.77 6.79 14.64
N LEU A 404 17.74 7.58 14.19
CA LEU A 404 18.45 7.41 12.92
C LEU A 404 19.91 7.07 13.14
N GLN A 405 20.50 6.36 12.18
CA GLN A 405 21.91 5.98 12.15
C GLN A 405 22.54 6.34 10.81
N ALA A 406 23.83 6.69 10.82
CA ALA A 406 24.64 6.89 9.64
C ALA A 406 25.75 5.84 9.55
N TYR A 407 26.02 5.34 8.35
CA TYR A 407 27.03 4.32 8.10
C TYR A 407 27.73 4.52 6.75
N VAL A 408 28.93 3.96 6.62
CA VAL A 408 29.69 4.01 5.36
C VAL A 408 28.95 3.22 4.29
N ASN A 409 28.77 3.83 3.12
CA ASN A 409 28.18 3.18 1.96
C ASN A 409 29.18 2.18 1.35
N ASN A 410 29.06 0.94 1.76
CA ASN A 410 29.72 -0.20 1.14
C ASN A 410 28.81 -1.43 1.20
N ALA A 411 29.27 -2.54 0.63
CA ALA A 411 28.49 -3.77 0.55
C ALA A 411 28.03 -4.31 1.92
N ALA A 412 28.73 -3.96 3.01
CA ALA A 412 28.38 -4.40 4.36
C ALA A 412 27.45 -3.42 5.10
N GLY A 413 27.26 -2.20 4.58
CA GLY A 413 26.53 -1.13 5.27
C GLY A 413 27.16 -0.75 6.62
N ARG A 414 28.48 -0.85 6.74
CA ARG A 414 29.25 -0.68 8.00
C ARG A 414 30.66 -0.17 7.69
N PRO A 415 31.38 0.51 8.60
CA PRO A 415 31.02 0.79 9.98
C PRO A 415 29.91 1.84 10.12
N PHE A 416 29.26 1.84 11.28
CA PHE A 416 28.41 2.94 11.73
C PHE A 416 29.30 4.07 12.23
N VAL A 417 28.95 5.30 11.88
CA VAL A 417 29.80 6.49 12.11
C VAL A 417 29.09 7.58 12.90
N ALA A 418 27.76 7.62 12.90
CA ALA A 418 26.99 8.58 13.68
C ALA A 418 25.57 8.09 13.94
N HIS A 419 24.88 8.70 14.91
CA HIS A 419 23.44 8.53 15.10
C HIS A 419 22.80 9.79 15.66
N ALA A 420 21.49 9.92 15.45
CA ALA A 420 20.67 10.95 16.08
C ALA A 420 19.40 10.33 16.65
N ALA A 421 18.96 10.81 17.79
CA ALA A 421 17.75 10.34 18.44
C ALA A 421 16.97 11.51 19.04
N ALA A 422 15.66 11.38 18.98
CA ALA A 422 14.73 12.40 19.45
C ALA A 422 13.57 11.75 20.21
N ARG A 423 13.03 12.49 21.18
CA ARG A 423 11.86 12.11 21.97
C ARG A 423 10.73 13.13 21.81
N TRP A 424 9.51 12.71 22.09
CA TRP A 424 8.40 13.63 22.32
C TRP A 424 8.55 14.29 23.69
N ASP A 425 8.41 15.60 23.73
CA ASP A 425 8.23 16.35 24.98
C ASP A 425 6.74 16.55 25.27
N ASP A 426 5.98 16.85 24.22
CA ASP A 426 4.53 16.86 24.18
C ASP A 426 4.01 16.30 22.84
N ASP A 427 2.69 16.37 22.61
CA ASP A 427 2.03 15.84 21.40
C ASP A 427 2.46 16.51 20.08
N THR A 428 3.15 17.66 20.14
CA THR A 428 3.52 18.52 19.02
C THR A 428 4.99 18.95 19.03
N THR A 429 5.71 18.77 20.14
CA THR A 429 7.10 19.20 20.32
C THR A 429 8.00 17.98 20.45
N ALA A 430 9.00 17.90 19.56
CA ALA A 430 10.03 16.87 19.62
C ALA A 430 11.39 17.48 19.97
N VAL A 431 12.16 16.78 20.81
CA VAL A 431 13.49 17.22 21.28
C VAL A 431 14.53 16.25 20.75
N VAL A 432 15.50 16.76 19.99
CA VAL A 432 16.67 16.00 19.52
C VAL A 432 17.72 15.96 20.63
N ASP A 433 17.69 14.88 21.40
CA ASP A 433 18.54 14.67 22.59
C ASP A 433 19.95 14.19 22.29
N VAL A 434 20.13 13.58 21.11
CA VAL A 434 21.40 12.97 20.68
C VAL A 434 21.69 13.36 19.23
N VAL A 435 22.88 13.89 19.02
CA VAL A 435 23.61 13.93 17.75
C VAL A 435 25.05 13.55 18.10
N ASP A 436 25.41 12.30 17.81
CA ASP A 436 26.72 11.74 18.21
C ASP A 436 27.42 11.08 17.02
N SER A 437 28.76 11.13 17.03
CA SER A 437 29.59 10.54 15.97
C SER A 437 30.91 10.02 16.48
N VAL A 438 31.45 9.02 15.79
CA VAL A 438 32.81 8.54 16.04
C VAL A 438 33.84 9.57 15.58
N PRO A 439 35.06 9.60 16.14
CA PRO A 439 36.10 10.53 15.75
C PRO A 439 36.39 10.52 14.24
N ASN A 440 36.63 11.70 13.66
CA ASN A 440 36.89 11.94 12.23
C ASN A 440 35.69 11.72 11.29
N THR A 441 34.48 11.58 11.82
CA THR A 441 33.27 11.64 10.99
C THR A 441 33.14 13.03 10.37
N PRO A 442 32.97 13.16 9.04
CA PRO A 442 32.83 14.47 8.41
C PRO A 442 31.58 15.21 8.92
N THR A 443 31.70 16.52 9.16
CA THR A 443 30.56 17.37 9.59
C THR A 443 29.37 17.27 8.64
N SER A 444 29.61 17.09 7.34
CA SER A 444 28.55 16.87 6.35
C SER A 444 27.66 15.66 6.64
N VAL A 445 28.18 14.62 7.31
CA VAL A 445 27.38 13.47 7.75
C VAL A 445 26.44 13.85 8.88
N LEU A 446 26.93 14.61 9.87
CA LEU A 446 26.11 15.13 10.97
C LEU A 446 25.03 16.09 10.45
N THR A 447 25.38 17.01 9.55
CA THR A 447 24.43 17.92 8.91
C THR A 447 23.32 17.16 8.18
N LYS A 448 23.66 16.12 7.41
CA LYS A 448 22.65 15.27 6.77
C LYS A 448 21.79 14.51 7.78
N LEU A 449 22.37 14.06 8.89
CA LEU A 449 21.67 13.32 9.94
C LEU A 449 20.66 14.21 10.68
N VAL A 450 21.05 15.44 11.02
CA VAL A 450 20.15 16.46 11.58
C VAL A 450 19.04 16.81 10.60
N HIS A 451 19.37 16.97 9.31
CA HIS A 451 18.38 17.21 8.28
C HIS A 451 17.38 16.03 8.19
N ALA A 452 17.88 14.78 8.17
CA ALA A 452 17.04 13.60 8.07
C ALA A 452 16.12 13.42 9.29
N ILE A 453 16.63 13.61 10.52
CA ILE A 453 15.82 13.48 11.73
C ILE A 453 14.76 14.59 11.81
N THR A 454 15.08 15.81 11.37
CA THR A 454 14.12 16.91 11.28
C THR A 454 12.91 16.52 10.43
N HIS A 455 13.14 15.94 9.24
CA HIS A 455 12.07 15.47 8.37
C HIS A 455 11.31 14.28 8.95
N ALA A 456 12.00 13.34 9.60
CA ALA A 456 11.35 12.21 10.27
C ALA A 456 10.39 12.69 11.37
N LEU A 457 10.81 13.67 12.17
CA LEU A 457 10.00 14.29 13.22
C LEU A 457 8.81 15.07 12.66
N ALA A 458 9.05 15.91 11.65
CA ALA A 458 7.98 16.65 10.97
C ALA A 458 6.93 15.69 10.40
N ASN A 459 7.35 14.63 9.71
CA ASN A 459 6.43 13.62 9.16
C ASN A 459 5.69 12.80 10.23
N SER A 460 6.24 12.74 11.45
CA SER A 460 5.63 12.09 12.61
C SER A 460 4.64 13.00 13.36
N GLY A 461 4.59 14.30 13.03
CA GLY A 461 3.61 15.25 13.56
C GLY A 461 4.18 16.44 14.31
N ALA A 462 5.51 16.56 14.40
CA ALA A 462 6.13 17.67 15.12
C ALA A 462 5.77 19.00 14.44
N ARG A 463 5.37 19.97 15.26
CA ARG A 463 5.19 21.38 14.91
C ARG A 463 6.39 22.21 15.36
N THR A 464 6.98 21.81 16.48
CA THR A 464 8.21 22.39 17.01
C THR A 464 9.26 21.29 17.15
N ILE A 465 10.49 21.59 16.74
CA ILE A 465 11.63 20.72 16.97
C ILE A 465 12.69 21.51 17.73
N GLU A 466 13.08 21.02 18.90
CA GLU A 466 14.17 21.56 19.70
C GLU A 466 15.44 20.74 19.49
N LEU A 467 16.57 21.44 19.44
CA LEU A 467 17.88 20.86 19.21
C LEU A 467 18.86 21.44 20.23
N HIS A 468 19.35 20.61 21.15
CA HIS A 468 20.33 21.02 22.16
C HIS A 468 21.77 21.11 21.61
N TYR A 469 21.90 21.51 20.34
CA TYR A 469 23.15 21.64 19.61
C TYR A 469 23.08 22.90 18.77
N VAL A 470 24.07 23.79 18.90
CA VAL A 470 24.17 25.01 18.10
C VAL A 470 25.21 24.82 17.01
N ASP A 471 24.78 24.93 15.76
CA ASP A 471 25.63 24.97 14.57
C ASP A 471 24.97 25.88 13.53
N ASP A 472 25.70 26.91 13.08
CA ASP A 472 25.23 27.86 12.07
C ASP A 472 24.76 27.16 10.77
N ALA A 473 25.31 25.99 10.47
CA ALA A 473 24.90 25.19 9.32
C ALA A 473 23.42 24.76 9.38
N PHE A 474 22.83 24.67 10.58
CA PHE A 474 21.42 24.30 10.75
C PHE A 474 20.45 25.45 10.48
N GLY A 475 20.94 26.69 10.43
CA GLY A 475 20.15 27.85 9.99
C GLY A 475 19.59 27.67 8.58
N ALA A 476 20.30 26.95 7.72
CA ALA A 476 19.84 26.60 6.37
C ALA A 476 18.57 25.72 6.35
N PHE A 477 18.27 25.03 7.46
CA PHE A 477 17.05 24.23 7.63
C PHE A 477 15.92 25.00 8.34
N GLY A 478 16.17 26.27 8.71
CA GLY A 478 15.23 27.12 9.43
C GLY A 478 15.38 27.10 10.96
N TYR A 479 16.40 26.40 11.50
CA TYR A 479 16.68 26.48 12.93
C TYR A 479 17.18 27.88 13.31
N ILE A 480 16.68 28.40 14.42
CA ILE A 480 17.14 29.65 15.03
C ILE A 480 17.48 29.40 16.50
N GLU A 481 18.40 30.19 17.05
CA GLU A 481 18.72 30.09 18.48
C GLU A 481 17.48 30.32 19.34
N HIS A 482 17.35 29.52 20.40
CA HIS A 482 16.24 29.64 21.33
C HIS A 482 16.41 30.90 22.17
N PRO A 483 15.42 31.82 22.22
CA PRO A 483 15.57 33.09 22.90
C PRO A 483 15.78 32.93 24.42
N ASP A 484 15.20 31.89 25.01
CA ASP A 484 15.21 31.66 26.45
C ASP A 484 16.16 30.53 26.92
N SER A 485 16.92 29.91 26.01
CA SER A 485 17.78 28.75 26.35
C SER A 485 19.10 28.79 25.57
N GLU A 486 20.16 29.20 26.26
CA GLU A 486 21.52 29.23 25.70
C GLU A 486 21.96 27.81 25.28
N GLY A 487 22.58 27.69 24.11
CA GLY A 487 23.03 26.39 23.59
C GLY A 487 21.92 25.51 22.99
N THR A 488 20.71 26.07 22.78
CA THR A 488 19.58 25.38 22.14
C THR A 488 19.14 26.12 20.89
N MET A 489 18.79 25.37 19.84
CA MET A 489 18.10 25.88 18.66
C MET A 489 16.68 25.33 18.61
N HIS A 490 15.76 26.07 17.97
CA HIS A 490 14.41 25.60 17.70
C HIS A 490 14.02 25.84 16.26
N LEU A 491 13.10 25.01 15.76
CA LEU A 491 12.52 25.09 14.43
C LEU A 491 10.99 25.03 14.53
N ASP A 492 10.32 26.04 13.96
CA ASP A 492 8.88 25.96 13.66
C ASP A 492 8.70 25.25 12.31
N VAL A 493 8.25 24.00 12.37
CA VAL A 493 8.06 23.13 11.21
C VAL A 493 7.06 23.73 10.21
N THR A 494 6.09 24.53 10.66
CA THR A 494 5.07 25.13 9.78
C THR A 494 5.64 26.21 8.86
N THR A 495 6.79 26.77 9.23
CA THR A 495 7.51 27.81 8.49
C THR A 495 8.77 27.27 7.80
N MET A 496 9.06 25.98 7.93
CA MET A 496 10.24 25.34 7.36
C MET A 496 10.38 25.70 5.87
N PRO A 497 11.57 26.09 5.40
CA PRO A 497 11.80 26.48 4.01
C PRO A 497 11.57 25.36 2.98
#